data_AF-A0A7S0RS77-F1
#
_entry.id   AF-A0A7S0RS77-F1
#
_cell.length_a   1.000
_cell.length_b   1.000
_cell.length_c   1.000
_cell.angle_alpha   90.00
_cell.angle_beta   90.00
_cell.angle_gamma   90.00
#
_symmetry.space_group_name_H-M   'P 1'
#
loop_
_entity.id
_entity.type
_entity.pdbx_description
1 polymer ?
#
loop_
_entity_poly.entity_id
_entity_poly.type
_entity_poly.pdbx_seq_one_letter_code
_entity_poly.pdbx_strand_id
1 'polypeptide(L)'
;VPLADYRVSVFTSDIRGAGTDANVFLEMFGTKGAVGKSKLETSGNNFEKGQVDTFVVKGTDIGDIERVVISHDNSGLGSAWHCQQVEVFSPVTQKTYYFPCNAWLEAGKEGLAGCSKELMAGPADAAAPCQYKIEVKTSDVRGAGTDANVTITVFGTKGDTGARPLDDSKNNFERNMTDTFFFKAPDIGEMTSVKVTADGSGLGAEWHLDYIDVSNATTS
;
A
#
# COMPACT_ATOMS: atom_id res chain seq x y z
N VAL A 1 16.82 -8.19 -24.27
CA VAL A 1 15.94 -8.54 -23.12
C VAL A 1 14.69 -7.68 -23.23
N PRO A 2 13.47 -8.24 -23.17
CA PRO A 2 12.25 -7.45 -23.25
C PRO A 2 12.16 -6.47 -22.07
N LEU A 3 11.63 -5.28 -22.35
CA LEU A 3 11.29 -4.29 -21.34
C LEU A 3 9.96 -4.68 -20.68
N ALA A 4 9.86 -4.42 -19.39
CA ALA A 4 8.70 -4.67 -18.54
C ALA A 4 8.35 -3.39 -17.78
N ASP A 5 7.05 -3.15 -17.65
CA ASP A 5 6.47 -2.05 -16.89
C ASP A 5 6.05 -2.60 -15.51
N TYR A 6 6.95 -2.53 -14.54
CA TYR A 6 6.69 -2.96 -13.17
C TYR A 6 5.75 -1.96 -12.50
N ARG A 7 4.67 -2.44 -11.89
CA ARG A 7 3.77 -1.60 -11.10
C ARG A 7 4.21 -1.63 -9.65
N VAL A 8 4.65 -0.50 -9.14
CA VAL A 8 5.16 -0.34 -7.76
C VAL A 8 4.12 0.40 -6.94
N SER A 9 3.70 -0.16 -5.81
CA SER A 9 2.85 0.54 -4.84
C SER A 9 3.64 0.76 -3.55
N VAL A 10 3.68 2.01 -3.08
CA VAL A 10 4.39 2.41 -1.86
C VAL A 10 3.36 2.85 -0.83
N PHE A 11 3.46 2.28 0.36
CA PHE A 11 2.55 2.52 1.47
C PHE A 11 3.26 3.42 2.48
N THR A 12 2.77 4.65 2.66
CA THR A 12 3.20 5.52 3.75
C THR A 12 2.33 5.26 4.97
N SER A 13 2.94 5.09 6.14
CA SER A 13 2.18 4.75 7.35
C SER A 13 1.19 5.85 7.74
N ASP A 14 0.05 5.45 8.31
CA ASP A 14 -0.92 6.39 8.86
C ASP A 14 -0.58 6.74 10.33
N ILE A 15 0.61 7.27 10.55
CA ILE A 15 1.09 7.81 11.85
C ILE A 15 1.47 9.28 11.70
N ARG A 16 1.45 10.04 12.80
CA ARG A 16 1.70 11.49 12.77
C ARG A 16 3.09 11.78 12.17
N GLY A 17 3.11 12.64 11.14
CA GLY A 17 4.35 13.08 10.49
C GLY A 17 4.99 12.05 9.57
N ALA A 18 4.27 11.00 9.18
CA ALA A 18 4.81 9.93 8.34
C ALA A 18 5.07 10.33 6.89
N GLY A 19 4.42 11.38 6.38
CA GLY A 19 4.55 11.82 4.99
C GLY A 19 5.85 12.57 4.71
N THR A 20 6.20 12.72 3.43
CA THR A 20 7.43 13.42 3.01
C THR A 20 7.25 14.17 1.70
N ASP A 21 7.90 15.33 1.60
CA ASP A 21 8.06 16.10 0.36
C ASP A 21 9.41 15.83 -0.33
N ALA A 22 10.19 14.86 0.18
CA ALA A 22 11.47 14.49 -0.41
C ALA A 22 11.30 13.73 -1.73
N ASN A 23 12.29 13.79 -2.62
CA ASN A 23 12.26 12.95 -3.81
C ASN A 23 12.54 11.50 -3.41
N VAL A 24 11.60 10.59 -3.70
CA VAL A 24 11.72 9.16 -3.39
C VAL A 24 12.21 8.38 -4.61
N PHE A 25 13.05 7.38 -4.38
CA PHE A 25 13.67 6.54 -5.39
C PHE A 25 13.60 5.06 -5.04
N LEU A 26 13.49 4.22 -6.07
CA LEU A 26 13.51 2.77 -5.97
C LEU A 26 14.60 2.15 -6.85
N GLU A 27 15.27 1.14 -6.31
CA GLU A 27 16.08 0.17 -7.06
C GLU A 27 15.51 -1.24 -6.83
N MET A 28 15.49 -2.09 -7.85
CA MET A 28 14.95 -3.44 -7.77
C MET A 28 16.00 -4.46 -8.21
N PHE A 29 16.10 -5.57 -7.48
CA PHE A 29 17.07 -6.62 -7.75
C PHE A 29 16.35 -7.98 -7.76
N GLY A 30 16.60 -8.76 -8.80
CA GLY A 30 16.01 -10.07 -8.97
C GLY A 30 17.01 -11.09 -9.52
N THR A 31 16.54 -12.32 -9.64
CA THR A 31 17.31 -13.50 -10.07
C THR A 31 18.03 -13.37 -11.41
N LYS A 32 17.57 -12.49 -12.31
CA LYS A 32 18.16 -12.28 -13.65
C LYS A 32 18.90 -10.94 -13.81
N GLY A 33 18.89 -10.08 -12.80
CA GLY A 33 19.53 -8.76 -12.90
C GLY A 33 18.91 -7.70 -11.99
N ALA A 34 19.04 -6.45 -12.37
CA ALA A 34 18.54 -5.32 -11.60
C ALA A 34 17.92 -4.24 -12.49
N VAL A 35 16.97 -3.50 -11.92
CA VAL A 35 16.51 -2.22 -12.43
C VAL A 35 17.12 -1.14 -11.55
N GLY A 36 17.91 -0.26 -12.17
CA GLY A 36 18.62 0.81 -11.46
C GLY A 36 17.69 1.88 -10.90
N LYS A 37 18.30 2.86 -10.24
CA LYS A 37 17.59 3.89 -9.48
C LYS A 37 16.59 4.65 -10.34
N SER A 38 15.33 4.58 -9.94
CA SER A 38 14.20 5.23 -10.60
C SER A 38 13.52 6.17 -9.62
N LYS A 39 13.31 7.44 -10.01
CA LYS A 39 12.51 8.37 -9.21
C LYS A 39 11.04 7.94 -9.27
N LEU A 40 10.38 7.88 -8.13
CA LEU A 40 8.95 7.57 -8.02
C LEU A 40 8.17 8.88 -7.93
N GLU A 41 7.45 9.21 -9.00
CA GLU A 41 6.68 10.46 -9.13
C GLU A 41 5.50 10.22 -10.06
N THR A 42 4.28 10.59 -9.63
CA THR A 42 3.09 10.60 -10.50
C THR A 42 2.30 11.89 -10.42
N SER A 43 2.30 12.55 -9.26
CA SER A 43 1.59 13.80 -8.98
C SER A 43 2.44 14.66 -8.05
N GLY A 44 2.15 15.95 -7.94
CA GLY A 44 2.92 16.84 -7.07
C GLY A 44 2.76 16.60 -5.56
N ASN A 45 2.02 15.57 -5.12
CA ASN A 45 1.70 15.34 -3.70
C ASN A 45 1.68 13.84 -3.34
N ASN A 46 2.74 13.12 -3.72
CA ASN A 46 2.94 11.71 -3.37
C ASN A 46 3.48 11.54 -1.94
N PHE A 47 3.37 10.32 -1.41
CA PHE A 47 3.96 9.86 -0.15
C PHE A 47 3.40 10.52 1.10
N GLU A 48 2.15 10.95 1.08
CA GLU A 48 1.49 11.51 2.25
C GLU A 48 1.12 10.47 3.31
N LYS A 49 0.93 10.95 4.54
CA LYS A 49 0.47 10.12 5.67
C LYS A 49 -0.75 9.28 5.28
N GLY A 50 -0.63 7.96 5.39
CA GLY A 50 -1.71 7.00 5.14
C GLY A 50 -2.05 6.79 3.66
N GLN A 51 -1.33 7.41 2.73
CA GLN A 51 -1.55 7.21 1.30
C GLN A 51 -0.81 5.98 0.76
N VAL A 52 -1.37 5.47 -0.33
CA VAL A 52 -0.74 4.45 -1.17
C VAL A 52 -0.55 5.03 -2.56
N ASP A 53 0.69 5.27 -2.93
CA ASP A 53 1.05 5.81 -4.24
C ASP A 53 1.51 4.70 -5.16
N THR A 54 1.04 4.72 -6.41
CA THR A 54 1.36 3.69 -7.41
C THR A 54 2.11 4.29 -8.59
N PHE A 55 3.21 3.65 -8.98
CA PHE A 55 4.13 4.09 -10.02
C PHE A 55 4.35 2.99 -11.05
N VAL A 56 4.73 3.40 -12.27
CA VAL A 56 5.23 2.49 -13.30
C VAL A 56 6.74 2.68 -13.43
N VAL A 57 7.51 1.64 -13.08
CA VAL A 57 8.95 1.61 -13.24
C VAL A 57 9.29 0.73 -14.44
N LYS A 58 9.93 1.32 -15.45
CA LYS A 58 10.33 0.60 -16.67
C LYS A 58 11.71 0.00 -16.50
N GLY A 59 11.87 -1.27 -16.84
CA GLY A 59 13.16 -1.95 -16.76
C GLY A 59 13.19 -3.23 -17.58
N THR A 60 14.33 -3.92 -17.62
CA THR A 60 14.41 -5.26 -18.21
C THR A 60 13.71 -6.30 -17.33
N ASP A 61 13.38 -7.46 -17.88
CA ASP A 61 13.01 -8.64 -17.07
C ASP A 61 14.15 -9.00 -16.09
N ILE A 62 13.88 -8.87 -14.79
CA ILE A 62 14.81 -9.23 -13.69
C ILE A 62 14.47 -10.57 -13.03
N GLY A 63 13.49 -11.33 -13.56
CA GLY A 63 13.05 -12.60 -12.99
C GLY A 63 12.24 -12.44 -11.70
N ASP A 64 12.35 -13.41 -10.79
CA ASP A 64 11.80 -13.25 -9.44
C ASP A 64 12.54 -12.14 -8.69
N ILE A 65 11.78 -11.20 -8.12
CA ILE A 65 12.31 -10.03 -7.42
C ILE A 65 12.61 -10.43 -5.97
N GLU A 66 13.86 -10.28 -5.56
CA GLU A 66 14.35 -10.77 -4.27
C GLU A 66 14.48 -9.65 -3.24
N ARG A 67 14.76 -8.43 -3.70
CA ARG A 67 14.94 -7.26 -2.83
C ARG A 67 14.75 -5.94 -3.57
N VAL A 68 14.45 -4.91 -2.81
CA VAL A 68 14.41 -3.52 -3.28
C VAL A 68 15.22 -2.63 -2.36
N VAL A 69 15.70 -1.50 -2.89
CA VAL A 69 16.23 -0.41 -2.07
C VAL A 69 15.32 0.79 -2.27
N ILE A 70 14.65 1.20 -1.20
CA ILE A 70 13.83 2.41 -1.17
C ILE A 70 14.63 3.51 -0.49
N SER A 71 14.68 4.70 -1.09
CA SER A 71 15.47 5.82 -0.56
C SER A 71 14.83 7.17 -0.86
N HIS A 72 15.24 8.21 -0.14
CA HIS A 72 14.92 9.60 -0.46
C HIS A 72 16.16 10.49 -0.38
N ASP A 73 16.10 11.69 -0.98
CA ASP A 73 17.23 12.63 -1.03
C ASP A 73 17.25 13.66 0.11
N ASN A 74 16.35 13.51 1.09
CA ASN A 74 16.19 14.43 2.21
C ASN A 74 15.87 15.89 1.81
N SER A 75 15.31 16.12 0.62
CA SER A 75 14.81 17.45 0.24
C SER A 75 13.49 17.80 0.96
N GLY A 76 13.12 19.08 0.95
CA GLY A 76 11.85 19.54 1.51
C GLY A 76 11.88 19.77 3.03
N LEU A 77 10.79 20.34 3.56
CA LEU A 77 10.57 20.46 5.01
C LEU A 77 9.89 19.17 5.49
N GLY A 78 10.32 18.62 6.62
CA GLY A 78 9.77 17.34 7.10
C GLY A 78 10.14 16.16 6.21
N SER A 79 11.41 16.08 5.80
CA SER A 79 11.93 15.04 4.92
C SER A 79 11.92 13.62 5.52
N ALA A 80 11.81 13.50 6.85
CA ALA A 80 11.67 12.22 7.52
C ALA A 80 10.38 11.52 7.07
N TRP A 81 10.51 10.27 6.66
CA TRP A 81 9.42 9.53 6.04
C TRP A 81 9.23 8.19 6.74
N HIS A 82 8.00 7.82 7.10
CA HIS A 82 7.72 6.49 7.60
C HIS A 82 7.13 5.60 6.51
N CYS A 83 7.99 4.79 5.90
CA CYS A 83 7.59 3.80 4.91
C CYS A 83 7.05 2.56 5.61
N GLN A 84 5.81 2.20 5.29
CA GLN A 84 5.18 0.97 5.79
C GLN A 84 5.64 -0.25 4.98
N GLN A 85 5.47 -0.18 3.66
CA GLN A 85 5.67 -1.32 2.75
C GLN A 85 5.88 -0.85 1.32
N VAL A 86 6.59 -1.65 0.54
CA VAL A 86 6.64 -1.56 -0.92
C VAL A 86 6.06 -2.84 -1.52
N GLU A 87 5.29 -2.72 -2.58
CA GLU A 87 4.79 -3.82 -3.38
C GLU A 87 5.21 -3.65 -4.83
N VAL A 88 5.63 -4.74 -5.46
CA VAL A 88 6.01 -4.72 -6.87
C VAL A 88 5.26 -5.82 -7.60
N PHE A 89 4.41 -5.46 -8.55
CA PHE A 89 3.84 -6.39 -9.52
C PHE A 89 4.75 -6.49 -10.74
N SER A 90 5.18 -7.71 -11.05
CA SER A 90 5.91 -8.02 -12.29
C SER A 90 4.95 -8.54 -13.35
N PRO A 91 4.80 -7.86 -14.50
CA PRO A 91 3.98 -8.37 -15.59
C PRO A 91 4.60 -9.61 -16.26
N VAL A 92 5.90 -9.86 -16.06
CA VAL A 92 6.59 -11.01 -16.64
C VAL A 92 6.30 -12.28 -15.85
N THR A 93 6.42 -12.23 -14.52
CA THR A 93 6.15 -13.40 -13.66
C THR A 93 4.67 -13.50 -13.26
N GLN A 94 3.87 -12.45 -13.48
CA GLN A 94 2.49 -12.32 -13.03
C GLN A 94 2.36 -12.47 -11.49
N LYS A 95 3.41 -12.10 -10.76
CA LYS A 95 3.46 -12.13 -9.29
C LYS A 95 3.54 -10.72 -8.71
N THR A 96 2.95 -10.56 -7.53
CA THR A 96 3.19 -9.40 -6.65
C THR A 96 4.18 -9.81 -5.57
N TYR A 97 5.25 -9.04 -5.42
CA TYR A 97 6.25 -9.20 -4.37
C TYR A 97 6.01 -8.14 -3.30
N TYR A 98 6.12 -8.55 -2.05
CA TYR A 98 5.82 -7.72 -0.88
C TYR A 98 7.10 -7.49 -0.07
N PHE A 99 7.39 -6.23 0.22
CA PHE A 99 8.60 -5.77 0.91
C PHE A 99 8.19 -4.94 2.15
N PRO A 100 7.98 -5.59 3.31
CA PRO A 100 7.69 -4.89 4.56
C PRO A 100 8.84 -3.98 4.95
N CYS A 101 8.55 -2.73 5.31
CA CYS A 101 9.56 -1.74 5.71
C CYS A 101 9.42 -1.35 7.17
N ASN A 102 8.21 -0.90 7.55
CA ASN A 102 7.80 -0.44 8.88
C ASN A 102 8.90 0.34 9.63
N ALA A 103 9.44 1.38 9.00
CA ALA A 103 10.50 2.18 9.58
C ALA A 103 10.51 3.63 9.09
N TRP A 104 11.06 4.50 9.94
CA TRP A 104 11.49 5.84 9.57
C TRP A 104 12.73 5.79 8.69
N LEU A 105 12.69 6.51 7.58
CA LEU A 105 13.81 6.85 6.72
C LEU A 105 14.06 8.35 6.93
N GLU A 106 15.20 8.69 7.53
CA GLU A 106 15.54 10.06 7.90
C GLU A 106 17.05 10.28 7.93
N ALA A 107 17.47 11.52 7.73
CA ALA A 107 18.89 11.86 7.82
C ALA A 107 19.36 11.73 9.27
N GLY A 108 20.43 10.97 9.47
CA GLY A 108 21.08 10.83 10.77
C GLY A 108 22.15 11.91 10.98
N LYS A 109 22.76 11.89 12.18
CA LYS A 109 23.92 12.76 12.50
C LYS A 109 25.10 12.55 11.55
N GLU A 110 25.20 11.36 10.98
CA GLU A 110 26.29 10.93 10.07
C GLU A 110 25.92 11.10 8.58
N GLY A 111 24.80 11.77 8.27
CA GLY A 111 24.37 12.07 6.90
C GLY A 111 23.16 11.25 6.41
N LEU A 112 23.09 11.00 5.11
CA LEU A 112 21.91 10.43 4.43
C LEU A 112 21.78 8.90 4.55
N ALA A 113 22.62 8.22 5.34
CA ALA A 113 22.58 6.76 5.45
C ALA A 113 21.22 6.24 5.94
N GLY A 114 20.56 6.97 6.84
CA GLY A 114 19.23 6.64 7.33
C GLY A 114 18.09 6.93 6.32
N CYS A 115 18.37 7.64 5.22
CA CYS A 115 17.39 7.95 4.18
C CYS A 115 17.18 6.80 3.17
N SER A 116 17.75 5.63 3.43
CA SER A 116 17.71 4.47 2.53
C SER A 116 17.52 3.19 3.33
N LYS A 117 16.74 2.26 2.78
CA LYS A 117 16.59 0.93 3.35
C LYS A 117 16.53 -0.14 2.27
N GLU A 118 17.34 -1.17 2.46
CA GLU A 118 17.27 -2.40 1.68
C GLU A 118 16.20 -3.31 2.31
N LEU A 119 15.26 -3.75 1.49
CA LEU A 119 14.13 -4.56 1.89
C LEU A 119 14.19 -5.87 1.12
N MET A 120 14.25 -6.98 1.85
CA MET A 120 14.13 -8.31 1.26
C MET A 120 12.66 -8.60 0.98
N ALA A 121 12.39 -9.32 -0.10
CA ALA A 121 11.07 -9.92 -0.29
C ALA A 121 10.75 -10.78 0.93
N GLY A 122 9.52 -10.71 1.44
CA GLY A 122 9.08 -11.61 2.52
C GLY A 122 9.35 -13.08 2.16
N PRO A 123 9.55 -13.98 3.14
CA PRO A 123 9.85 -15.38 2.88
C PRO A 123 8.81 -15.99 1.92
N ALA A 124 9.26 -16.87 1.01
CA ALA A 124 8.44 -17.47 -0.05
C ALA A 124 7.15 -18.16 0.46
N ASP A 125 7.13 -18.58 1.73
CA ASP A 125 5.99 -19.21 2.39
C ASP A 125 5.02 -18.21 3.07
N ALA A 126 5.38 -16.92 3.16
CA ALA A 126 4.52 -15.81 3.59
C ALA A 126 3.80 -15.12 2.41
N ALA A 127 3.97 -15.64 1.19
CA ALA A 127 3.72 -14.92 -0.06
C ALA A 127 2.76 -15.64 -1.03
N ALA A 128 1.89 -16.54 -0.55
CA ALA A 128 0.65 -16.77 -1.30
C ALA A 128 -0.26 -15.58 -0.99
N PRO A 129 -0.48 -14.63 -1.93
CA PRO A 129 -1.39 -13.54 -1.68
C PRO A 129 -2.75 -14.12 -1.34
N CYS A 130 -3.17 -13.96 -0.08
CA CYS A 130 -4.49 -14.32 0.34
C CYS A 130 -5.46 -13.35 -0.34
N GLN A 131 -6.55 -13.88 -0.87
CA GLN A 131 -7.66 -13.06 -1.30
C GLN A 131 -8.51 -12.75 -0.08
N TYR A 132 -8.62 -11.47 0.27
CA TYR A 132 -9.50 -10.99 1.32
C TYR A 132 -10.81 -10.53 0.68
N LYS A 133 -11.94 -10.93 1.25
CA LYS A 133 -13.28 -10.42 0.93
C LYS A 133 -13.69 -9.48 2.05
N ILE A 134 -14.05 -8.25 1.68
CA ILE A 134 -14.55 -7.21 2.58
C ILE A 134 -16.01 -6.96 2.26
N GLU A 135 -16.90 -7.20 3.21
CA GLU A 135 -18.31 -6.82 3.12
C GLU A 135 -18.56 -5.61 4.01
N VAL A 136 -19.01 -4.52 3.41
CA VAL A 136 -19.25 -3.26 4.11
C VAL A 136 -20.74 -2.97 4.08
N LYS A 137 -21.36 -2.79 5.24
CA LYS A 137 -22.75 -2.36 5.36
C LYS A 137 -22.82 -0.90 5.77
N THR A 138 -23.38 -0.06 4.91
CA THR A 138 -23.82 1.28 5.32
C THR A 138 -25.18 1.17 6.00
N SER A 139 -25.36 1.89 7.11
CA SER A 139 -26.60 1.85 7.89
C SER A 139 -27.80 2.45 7.14
N ASP A 140 -29.00 2.23 7.66
CA ASP A 140 -30.24 2.82 7.15
C ASP A 140 -30.60 4.18 7.81
N VAL A 141 -29.64 4.85 8.44
CA VAL A 141 -29.86 6.20 8.99
C VAL A 141 -29.92 7.22 7.83
N ARG A 142 -30.77 8.24 7.96
CA ARG A 142 -30.86 9.31 6.96
C ARG A 142 -29.50 10.02 6.83
N GLY A 143 -28.95 10.06 5.63
CA GLY A 143 -27.63 10.65 5.37
C GLY A 143 -26.46 9.74 5.74
N ALA A 144 -26.69 8.43 5.89
CA ALA A 144 -25.63 7.49 6.25
C ALA A 144 -24.60 7.21 5.15
N GLY A 145 -24.94 7.47 3.88
CA GLY A 145 -24.04 7.19 2.75
C GLY A 145 -22.93 8.23 2.60
N THR A 146 -21.86 7.86 1.89
CA THR A 146 -20.70 8.73 1.70
C THR A 146 -20.16 8.70 0.29
N ASP A 147 -19.73 9.87 -0.20
CA ASP A 147 -18.98 10.03 -1.46
C ASP A 147 -17.45 10.10 -1.23
N ALA A 148 -17.00 9.91 0.01
CA ALA A 148 -15.58 9.97 0.35
C ALA A 148 -14.81 8.75 -0.15
N ASN A 149 -13.51 8.90 -0.38
CA ASN A 149 -12.67 7.74 -0.66
C ASN A 149 -12.48 6.95 0.65
N VAL A 150 -12.85 5.67 0.61
CA VAL A 150 -12.75 4.77 1.75
C VAL A 150 -11.54 3.86 1.59
N THR A 151 -10.75 3.75 2.66
CA THR A 151 -9.62 2.81 2.76
C THR A 151 -9.79 1.91 3.96
N ILE A 152 -9.32 0.66 3.85
CA ILE A 152 -9.28 -0.32 4.94
C ILE A 152 -7.87 -0.85 5.17
N THR A 153 -7.51 -1.06 6.42
CA THR A 153 -6.35 -1.87 6.83
C THR A 153 -6.85 -2.98 7.73
N VAL A 154 -6.54 -4.23 7.38
CA VAL A 154 -6.86 -5.39 8.21
C VAL A 154 -5.60 -5.78 8.98
N PHE A 155 -5.72 -5.92 10.29
CA PHE A 155 -4.64 -6.31 11.18
C PHE A 155 -4.80 -7.76 11.60
N GLY A 156 -3.69 -8.48 11.70
CA GLY A 156 -3.64 -9.84 12.17
C GLY A 156 -2.36 -10.15 12.95
N THR A 157 -2.24 -11.40 13.37
CA THR A 157 -1.13 -11.89 14.21
C THR A 157 0.24 -11.88 13.51
N LYS A 158 0.29 -11.83 12.18
CA LYS A 158 1.53 -11.78 11.37
C LYS A 158 1.84 -10.40 10.78
N GLY A 159 1.02 -9.38 11.07
CA GLY A 159 1.16 -8.04 10.51
C GLY A 159 -0.18 -7.47 10.05
N ASP A 160 -0.14 -6.60 9.05
CA ASP A 160 -1.34 -5.97 8.50
C ASP A 160 -1.30 -5.92 6.97
N THR A 161 -2.45 -5.67 6.34
CA THR A 161 -2.58 -5.67 4.88
C THR A 161 -2.02 -4.43 4.21
N GLY A 162 -1.59 -3.41 4.95
CA GLY A 162 -1.51 -2.04 4.45
C GLY A 162 -2.90 -1.44 4.19
N ALA A 163 -2.94 -0.14 3.93
CA ALA A 163 -4.16 0.55 3.50
C ALA A 163 -4.58 0.09 2.10
N ARG A 164 -5.82 -0.36 1.94
CA ARG A 164 -6.39 -0.78 0.66
C ARG A 164 -7.58 0.10 0.33
N PRO A 165 -7.61 0.75 -0.85
CA PRO A 165 -8.81 1.46 -1.27
C PRO A 165 -9.95 0.46 -1.46
N LEU A 166 -11.13 0.84 -1.00
CA LEU A 166 -12.38 0.12 -1.22
C LEU A 166 -13.15 0.82 -2.32
N ASP A 167 -12.87 0.43 -3.55
CA ASP A 167 -13.55 0.96 -4.74
C ASP A 167 -13.62 -0.13 -5.82
N ASP A 168 -14.82 -0.33 -6.37
CA ASP A 168 -15.08 -1.21 -7.51
C ASP A 168 -15.62 -0.43 -8.73
N SER A 169 -15.41 0.89 -8.74
CA SER A 169 -15.87 1.86 -9.74
C SER A 169 -17.39 1.97 -9.88
N LYS A 170 -18.15 1.55 -8.86
CA LYS A 170 -19.57 1.85 -8.71
C LYS A 170 -19.77 2.97 -7.69
N ASN A 171 -21.03 3.40 -7.58
CA ASN A 171 -21.45 4.27 -6.48
C ASN A 171 -21.57 3.45 -5.20
N ASN A 172 -20.47 3.39 -4.44
CA ASN A 172 -20.31 2.57 -3.24
C ASN A 172 -20.80 3.31 -1.99
N PHE A 173 -21.03 2.55 -0.92
CA PHE A 173 -21.34 3.05 0.44
C PHE A 173 -22.66 3.80 0.56
N GLU A 174 -23.62 3.54 -0.31
CA GLU A 174 -24.95 4.14 -0.26
C GLU A 174 -25.79 3.68 0.93
N ARG A 175 -26.72 4.53 1.39
CA ARG A 175 -27.57 4.22 2.55
C ARG A 175 -28.24 2.84 2.42
N ASN A 176 -28.13 2.03 3.48
CA ASN A 176 -28.67 0.68 3.57
C ASN A 176 -28.12 -0.32 2.52
N MET A 177 -27.05 0.03 1.80
CA MET A 177 -26.41 -0.87 0.84
C MET A 177 -25.33 -1.72 1.52
N THR A 178 -25.09 -2.88 0.94
CA THR A 178 -23.97 -3.76 1.26
C THR A 178 -23.08 -3.86 0.04
N ASP A 179 -21.84 -3.42 0.18
CA ASP A 179 -20.83 -3.47 -0.87
C ASP A 179 -19.82 -4.58 -0.57
N THR A 180 -19.28 -5.22 -1.62
CA THR A 180 -18.32 -6.32 -1.48
C THR A 180 -17.08 -6.03 -2.29
N PHE A 181 -15.92 -6.04 -1.63
CA PHE A 181 -14.63 -5.78 -2.24
C PHE A 181 -13.70 -6.98 -2.09
N PHE A 182 -12.74 -7.07 -3.01
CA PHE A 182 -11.69 -8.08 -2.97
C PHE A 182 -10.33 -7.44 -3.19
N PHE A 183 -9.36 -7.78 -2.34
CA PHE A 183 -7.97 -7.43 -2.60
C PHE A 183 -7.04 -8.58 -2.20
N LYS A 184 -5.83 -8.52 -2.76
CA LYS A 184 -4.75 -9.45 -2.44
C LYS A 184 -3.77 -8.77 -1.50
N ALA A 185 -3.41 -9.46 -0.43
CA ALA A 185 -2.37 -9.04 0.51
C ALA A 185 -1.65 -10.28 1.08
N PRO A 186 -0.50 -10.13 1.74
CA PRO A 186 0.14 -11.23 2.45
C PRO A 186 -0.80 -11.89 3.46
N ASP A 187 -0.52 -13.14 3.83
CA ASP A 187 -1.22 -13.80 4.94
C ASP A 187 -0.89 -13.08 6.26
N ILE A 188 -1.89 -12.40 6.84
CA ILE A 188 -1.75 -11.68 8.11
C ILE A 188 -1.98 -12.58 9.33
N GLY A 189 -2.19 -13.88 9.12
CA GLY A 189 -2.55 -14.83 10.17
C GLY A 189 -3.99 -14.63 10.66
N GLU A 190 -4.24 -14.94 11.93
CA GLU A 190 -5.54 -14.68 12.56
C GLU A 190 -5.83 -13.17 12.57
N MET A 191 -6.98 -12.77 12.02
CA MET A 191 -7.43 -11.38 11.95
C MET A 191 -7.87 -10.90 13.34
N THR A 192 -7.41 -9.73 13.75
CA THR A 192 -7.63 -9.22 15.11
C THR A 192 -8.44 -7.93 15.13
N SER A 193 -8.25 -7.05 14.14
CA SER A 193 -9.00 -5.80 14.03
C SER A 193 -8.97 -5.25 12.61
N VAL A 194 -9.84 -4.27 12.36
CA VAL A 194 -9.84 -3.47 11.13
C VAL A 194 -9.75 -1.99 11.49
N LYS A 195 -9.06 -1.24 10.64
CA LYS A 195 -9.15 0.22 10.60
C LYS A 195 -9.76 0.61 9.27
N VAL A 196 -10.77 1.47 9.32
CA VAL A 196 -11.39 2.06 8.14
C VAL A 196 -11.29 3.57 8.23
N THR A 197 -10.94 4.21 7.11
CA THR A 197 -10.80 5.66 7.02
C THR A 197 -11.57 6.16 5.81
N ALA A 198 -12.44 7.14 6.03
CA ALA A 198 -13.00 7.99 4.98
C ALA A 198 -12.22 9.31 4.96
N ASP A 199 -11.77 9.74 3.79
CA ASP A 199 -10.87 10.90 3.66
C ASP A 199 -11.57 12.27 3.77
N GLY A 200 -12.90 12.29 3.91
CA GLY A 200 -13.69 13.51 4.03
C GLY A 200 -13.93 14.23 2.69
N SER A 201 -13.58 13.62 1.57
CA SER A 201 -13.88 14.16 0.24
C SER A 201 -15.33 13.90 -0.19
N GLY A 202 -15.81 14.59 -1.23
CA GLY A 202 -17.17 14.41 -1.78
C GLY A 202 -18.28 15.19 -1.05
N LEU A 203 -19.50 15.15 -1.62
CA LEU A 203 -20.69 15.73 -0.98
C LEU A 203 -21.25 14.70 0.01
N GLY A 204 -21.57 15.12 1.23
CA GLY A 204 -21.98 14.15 2.25
C GLY A 204 -20.85 13.21 2.67
N ALA A 205 -19.66 13.75 2.90
CA ALA A 205 -18.48 12.98 3.31
C ALA A 205 -18.58 12.34 4.70
N GLU A 206 -19.65 12.62 5.45
CA GLU A 206 -19.97 11.90 6.68
C GLU A 206 -20.45 10.49 6.33
N TRP A 207 -20.05 9.50 7.12
CA TRP A 207 -20.42 8.12 6.86
C TRP A 207 -20.91 7.45 8.14
N HIS A 208 -22.09 6.84 8.07
CA HIS A 208 -22.59 6.01 9.16
C HIS A 208 -22.52 4.54 8.75
N LEU A 209 -21.32 3.99 8.94
CA LEU A 209 -21.05 2.56 8.85
C LEU A 209 -21.90 1.78 9.87
N ASP A 210 -22.48 0.66 9.45
CA ASP A 210 -23.15 -0.30 10.32
C ASP A 210 -22.16 -1.38 10.78
N TYR A 211 -21.61 -2.15 9.83
CA TYR A 211 -20.60 -3.16 10.11
C TYR A 211 -19.66 -3.42 8.92
N ILE A 212 -18.50 -4.02 9.22
CA ILE A 212 -17.58 -4.58 8.23
C ILE A 212 -17.32 -6.03 8.61
N ASP A 213 -17.57 -6.95 7.68
CA ASP A 213 -17.16 -8.34 7.77
C ASP A 213 -15.95 -8.59 6.87
N VAL A 214 -14.94 -9.25 7.42
CA VAL A 214 -13.71 -9.62 6.70
C VAL A 214 -13.53 -11.13 6.73
N SER A 215 -13.26 -11.71 5.57
CA SER A 215 -12.92 -13.13 5.45
C SER A 215 -11.71 -13.34 4.56
N ASN A 216 -10.89 -14.33 4.89
CA ASN A 216 -9.85 -14.84 4.00
C ASN A 216 -10.49 -15.88 3.07
N ALA A 217 -10.72 -15.49 1.82
CA ALA A 217 -11.36 -16.32 0.80
C ALA A 217 -10.45 -17.45 0.27
N THR A 218 -9.21 -17.55 0.77
CA THR A 218 -8.25 -18.61 0.40
C THR A 218 -8.37 -19.86 1.28
N THR A 219 -8.95 -19.71 2.48
CA THR A 219 -9.09 -20.78 3.49
C THR A 219 -10.53 -21.26 3.70
N SER A 220 -11.43 -20.98 2.75
CA SER A 220 -12.82 -21.48 2.77
C SER A 220 -12.93 -22.93 2.32
#